data_AF-A0A1C5Q3W4-F1
#
_entry.id   AF-A0A1C5Q3W4-F1
#
_cell.length_a   1.000
_cell.length_b   1.000
_cell.length_c   1.000
_cell.angle_alpha   90.00
_cell.angle_beta   90.00
_cell.angle_gamma   90.00
#
_symmetry.space_group_name_H-M   'P 1'
#
loop_
_entity.id
_entity.type
_entity.pdbx_description
1 polymer ?
#
loop_
_entity_poly.entity_id
_entity_poly.type
_entity_poly.pdbx_seq_one_letter_code
_entity_poly.pdbx_strand_id
1 'polypeptide(L)'
;MLKGLDLLETILGKNLFYKEVEVLKTNRGSEFIDADGFEKEEDGSRRTCVFYCDPMASGQKGSLEKKHKKIRYICPKETDLKKLGLNCQEKANLMVSHINSQSKENLKAKSPLEMMEFLNSELYKRFIEYGIEKIERNQIVLKPYLLKDKK
;
A
#
# COMPACT_ATOMS: atom_id res chain seq x y z
N MET A 1 0.37 12.71 5.68
CA MET A 1 0.33 11.78 4.52
C MET A 1 1.38 12.10 3.47
N LEU A 2 1.76 13.37 3.27
CA LEU A 2 2.82 13.79 2.34
C LEU A 2 4.11 12.96 2.42
N LYS A 3 4.69 12.81 3.63
CA LYS A 3 5.88 11.96 3.87
C LYS A 3 5.76 10.53 3.34
N GLY A 4 4.55 9.96 3.33
CA GLY A 4 4.30 8.62 2.81
C GLY A 4 4.35 8.58 1.27
N LEU A 5 3.96 9.68 0.61
CA LEU A 5 4.13 9.82 -0.84
C LEU A 5 5.61 10.00 -1.20
N ASP A 6 6.32 10.85 -0.45
CA ASP A 6 7.77 11.07 -0.67
C ASP A 6 8.56 9.77 -0.48
N LEU A 7 8.18 8.95 0.50
CA LEU A 7 8.74 7.61 0.70
C LEU A 7 8.45 6.71 -0.51
N LEU A 8 7.21 6.71 -1.03
CA LEU A 8 6.88 5.93 -2.22
C LEU A 8 7.69 6.37 -3.44
N GLU A 9 7.84 7.68 -3.64
CA GLU A 9 8.68 8.24 -4.70
C GLU A 9 10.14 7.82 -4.56
N THR A 10 10.66 7.81 -3.32
CA THR A 10 12.03 7.33 -3.02
C THR A 10 12.19 5.85 -3.38
N ILE A 11 11.19 5.02 -3.06
CA ILE A 11 11.21 3.58 -3.38
C ILE A 11 11.23 3.33 -4.88
N LEU A 12 10.38 4.05 -5.63
CA LEU A 12 10.21 3.83 -7.07
C LEU A 12 11.28 4.54 -7.91
N GLY A 13 11.82 5.65 -7.40
CA GLY A 13 12.57 6.63 -8.18
C GLY A 13 11.65 7.48 -9.06
N LYS A 14 12.10 8.70 -9.40
CA LYS A 14 11.30 9.73 -10.10
C LYS A 14 10.62 9.22 -11.37
N ASN A 15 11.40 8.62 -12.28
CA ASN A 15 10.89 8.19 -13.59
C ASN A 15 9.75 7.18 -13.49
N LEU A 16 9.87 6.20 -12.58
CA LEU A 16 8.88 5.16 -12.40
C LEU A 16 7.68 5.69 -11.63
N PHE A 17 7.91 6.54 -10.62
CA PHE A 17 6.86 7.21 -9.88
C PHE A 17 5.95 8.05 -10.79
N TYR A 18 6.53 8.87 -11.67
CA TYR A 18 5.77 9.68 -12.64
C TYR A 18 4.91 8.84 -13.57
N LYS A 19 5.39 7.66 -13.96
CA LYS A 19 4.69 6.77 -14.88
C LYS A 19 3.58 5.95 -14.18
N GLU A 20 3.83 5.48 -12.96
CA GLU A 20 2.93 4.55 -12.28
C GLU A 20 2.00 5.22 -11.27
N VAL A 21 2.31 6.45 -10.84
CA VAL A 21 1.58 7.21 -9.81
C VAL A 21 1.10 8.55 -10.38
N GLU A 22 0.56 8.54 -11.61
CA GLU A 22 0.05 9.73 -12.28
C GLU A 22 -1.14 10.37 -11.53
N VAL A 23 -1.98 9.54 -10.90
CA VAL A 23 -3.25 9.94 -10.30
C VAL A 23 -3.41 9.38 -8.89
N LEU A 24 -3.62 10.27 -7.92
CA LEU A 24 -3.93 9.93 -6.53
C LEU A 24 -5.37 10.28 -6.20
N LYS A 25 -6.17 9.28 -5.82
CA LYS A 25 -7.57 9.49 -5.42
C LYS A 25 -7.74 9.38 -3.90
N THR A 26 -7.92 10.51 -3.21
CA THR A 26 -8.00 10.61 -1.75
C THR A 26 -9.39 11.06 -1.28
N ASN A 27 -9.67 10.90 0.00
CA ASN A 27 -10.83 11.50 0.67
C ASN A 27 -10.44 12.91 1.13
N ARG A 28 -11.42 13.75 1.45
CA ARG A 28 -11.19 15.11 1.96
C ARG A 28 -10.81 15.13 3.45
N GLY A 29 -10.09 14.11 3.93
CA GLY A 29 -9.58 14.07 5.29
C GLY A 29 -8.54 15.17 5.49
N SER A 30 -8.41 15.68 6.73
CA SER A 30 -7.47 16.75 7.06
C SER A 30 -6.03 16.42 6.69
N GLU A 31 -5.69 15.14 6.72
CA GLU A 31 -4.38 14.61 6.36
C GLU A 31 -4.04 14.69 4.87
N PHE A 32 -5.01 15.03 4.01
CA PHE A 32 -4.88 15.14 2.55
C PHE A 32 -5.15 16.55 2.01
N ILE A 33 -5.29 17.57 2.86
CA ILE A 33 -5.67 18.94 2.43
C ILE A 33 -4.57 19.63 1.59
N ASP A 34 -3.31 19.28 1.83
CA ASP A 34 -2.15 19.90 1.17
C ASP A 34 -1.94 19.37 -0.27
N ALA A 35 -2.86 19.75 -1.17
CA ALA A 35 -2.82 19.33 -2.57
C ALA A 35 -1.52 19.76 -3.28
N ASP A 36 -1.05 20.99 -3.05
CA ASP A 36 0.18 21.49 -3.66
C ASP A 36 1.40 20.65 -3.26
N GLY A 37 1.52 20.28 -1.97
CA GLY A 37 2.61 19.41 -1.52
C GLY A 37 2.56 18.01 -2.15
N PHE A 38 1.38 17.47 -2.42
CA PHE A 38 1.28 16.20 -3.14
C PHE A 38 1.63 16.36 -4.63
N GLU A 39 1.10 17.38 -5.29
CA GLU A 39 1.18 17.51 -6.75
C GLU A 39 2.52 18.05 -7.25
N LYS A 40 3.22 18.88 -6.48
CA LYS A 40 4.40 19.62 -6.94
C LYS A 40 5.69 19.17 -6.26
N GLU A 41 6.78 19.20 -7.01
CA GLU A 41 8.14 19.14 -6.47
C GLU A 41 8.63 20.54 -6.03
N GLU A 42 9.81 20.59 -5.39
CA GLU A 42 10.47 21.85 -5.00
C GLU A 42 10.77 22.78 -6.19
N ASP A 43 11.01 22.22 -7.38
CA ASP A 43 11.24 22.97 -8.62
C ASP A 43 9.95 23.47 -9.29
N GLY A 44 8.78 23.17 -8.69
CA GLY A 44 7.47 23.52 -9.21
C GLY A 44 6.95 22.60 -10.32
N SER A 45 7.71 21.58 -10.73
CA SER A 45 7.24 20.56 -11.65
C SER A 45 6.17 19.69 -10.99
N ARG A 46 5.28 19.12 -11.80
CA ARG A 46 4.18 18.27 -11.31
C ARG A 46 4.61 16.81 -11.26
N ARG A 47 4.51 16.19 -10.07
CA ARG A 47 4.82 14.77 -9.85
C ARG A 47 3.60 13.84 -9.87
N THR A 48 2.41 14.34 -9.55
CA THR A 48 1.15 13.57 -9.56
C THR A 48 -0.04 14.53 -9.59
N CYS A 49 -1.26 14.01 -9.81
CA CYS A 49 -2.51 14.77 -9.72
C CYS A 49 -3.40 14.20 -8.61
N VAL A 50 -3.83 15.05 -7.67
CA VAL A 50 -4.70 14.64 -6.56
C VAL A 50 -6.16 14.92 -6.87
N PHE A 51 -6.99 13.89 -6.76
CA PHE A 51 -8.44 13.99 -6.91
C PHE A 51 -9.13 13.55 -5.63
N TYR A 52 -10.12 14.34 -5.21
CA TYR A 52 -10.90 14.06 -4.02
C TYR A 52 -12.22 13.40 -4.37
N CYS A 53 -12.58 12.37 -3.59
CA CYS A 53 -13.92 11.81 -3.65
C CYS A 53 -15.00 12.82 -3.24
N ASP A 54 -16.21 12.60 -3.76
CA ASP A 54 -17.37 13.38 -3.38
C ASP A 54 -17.76 13.13 -1.91
N PRO A 55 -18.28 14.16 -1.21
CA PRO A 55 -18.80 13.98 0.15
C PRO A 55 -19.85 12.86 0.20
N MET A 56 -19.76 12.01 1.23
CA MET A 56 -20.67 10.87 1.46
C MET A 56 -20.70 9.81 0.35
N ALA A 57 -19.81 9.86 -0.64
CA ALA A 57 -19.73 8.89 -1.74
C ALA A 57 -18.74 7.75 -1.43
N SER A 58 -18.96 7.01 -0.34
CA SER A 58 -18.08 5.91 0.12
C SER A 58 -17.90 4.79 -0.93
N GLY A 59 -18.85 4.64 -1.85
CA GLY A 59 -18.79 3.68 -2.96
C GLY A 59 -17.69 3.97 -4.00
N GLN A 60 -17.20 5.21 -4.12
CA GLN A 60 -16.17 5.59 -5.09
C GLN A 60 -14.79 4.94 -4.84
N LYS A 61 -14.63 4.26 -3.69
CA LYS A 61 -13.44 3.48 -3.30
C LYS A 61 -13.78 2.08 -2.80
N GLY A 62 -14.81 1.43 -3.35
CA GLY A 62 -15.24 0.10 -2.91
C GLY A 62 -14.14 -0.97 -2.96
N SER A 63 -13.16 -0.85 -3.87
CA SER A 63 -11.99 -1.75 -3.92
C SER A 63 -11.04 -1.55 -2.73
N LEU A 64 -10.91 -0.31 -2.22
CA LEU A 64 -10.09 0.03 -1.07
C LEU A 64 -10.69 -0.53 0.22
N GLU A 65 -12.02 -0.47 0.37
CA GLU A 65 -12.71 -1.04 1.54
C GLU A 65 -12.49 -2.56 1.67
N LYS A 66 -12.44 -3.28 0.54
CA LYS A 66 -12.06 -4.70 0.54
C LYS A 66 -10.62 -4.92 1.02
N LYS A 67 -9.68 -4.05 0.64
CA LYS A 67 -8.29 -4.09 1.14
C LYS A 67 -8.21 -3.77 2.63
N HIS A 68 -8.93 -2.74 3.09
CA HIS A 68 -9.03 -2.40 4.52
C HIS A 68 -9.55 -3.58 5.36
N LYS A 69 -10.55 -4.31 4.87
CA LYS A 69 -11.04 -5.53 5.54
C LYS A 69 -9.96 -6.60 5.70
N LYS A 70 -9.08 -6.79 4.70
CA LYS A 70 -7.96 -7.74 4.80
C LYS A 70 -6.93 -7.33 5.85
N ILE A 71 -6.58 -6.03 5.89
CA ILE A 71 -5.69 -5.49 6.93
C ILE A 71 -6.29 -5.78 8.31
N ARG A 72 -7.61 -5.64 8.48
CA ARG A 72 -8.30 -5.92 9.75
C ARG A 72 -8.24 -7.37 10.22
N TYR A 73 -7.95 -8.35 9.35
CA TYR A 73 -7.72 -9.73 9.80
C TYR A 73 -6.42 -9.87 10.60
N ILE A 74 -5.42 -9.02 10.29
CA ILE A 74 -4.13 -8.97 10.99
C ILE A 74 -4.18 -7.92 12.10
N CYS A 75 -4.80 -6.77 11.85
CA CYS A 75 -4.92 -5.64 12.77
C CYS A 75 -6.40 -5.37 13.13
N PRO A 76 -6.99 -6.10 14.10
CA PRO A 76 -8.40 -5.94 14.45
C PRO A 76 -8.72 -4.53 14.92
N LYS A 77 -10.01 -4.18 14.88
CA LYS A 77 -10.49 -2.89 15.43
C LYS A 77 -10.17 -2.80 16.92
N GLU A 78 -10.04 -1.57 17.41
CA GLU A 78 -9.85 -1.26 18.83
C GLU A 78 -8.61 -1.94 19.45
N THR A 79 -7.67 -2.37 18.62
CA THR A 79 -6.41 -2.99 19.04
C THR A 79 -5.29 -1.97 18.97
N ASP A 80 -4.49 -1.90 20.03
CA ASP A 80 -3.24 -1.14 20.03
C ASP A 80 -2.23 -1.80 19.07
N LEU A 81 -1.99 -1.15 17.93
CA LEU A 81 -1.11 -1.65 16.87
C LEU A 81 0.33 -1.85 17.36
N LYS A 82 0.82 -1.00 18.27
CA LYS A 82 2.17 -1.11 18.82
C LYS A 82 2.28 -2.33 19.74
N LYS A 83 1.28 -2.56 20.59
CA LYS A 83 1.20 -3.77 21.44
C LYS A 83 1.00 -5.05 20.63
N LEU A 84 0.33 -4.95 19.49
CA LEU A 84 0.15 -6.05 18.55
C LEU A 84 1.46 -6.46 17.86
N GLY A 85 2.44 -5.56 17.79
CA GLY A 85 3.74 -5.78 17.15
C GLY A 85 3.94 -5.02 15.84
N LEU A 86 2.99 -4.17 15.42
CA LEU A 86 3.18 -3.25 14.29
C LEU A 86 3.85 -1.96 14.79
N ASN A 87 5.16 -2.02 15.01
CA ASN A 87 5.95 -0.95 15.62
C ASN A 87 7.09 -0.42 14.73
N CYS A 88 7.33 -1.03 13.57
CA CYS A 88 8.36 -0.62 12.63
C CYS A 88 7.96 -0.90 11.17
N GLN A 89 8.74 -0.37 10.22
CA GLN A 89 8.46 -0.49 8.78
C GLN A 89 8.60 -1.94 8.30
N GLU A 90 9.51 -2.72 8.87
CA GLU A 90 9.73 -4.12 8.55
C GLU A 90 8.49 -4.96 8.86
N LYS A 91 7.82 -4.69 9.99
CA LYS A 91 6.56 -5.35 10.37
C LYS A 91 5.40 -4.94 9.44
N ALA A 92 5.39 -3.69 8.98
CA ALA A 92 4.43 -3.24 7.98
C ALA A 92 4.68 -3.92 6.62
N ASN A 93 5.93 -4.03 6.19
CA ASN A 93 6.34 -4.72 4.97
C ASN A 93 5.96 -6.20 5.04
N LEU A 94 6.24 -6.88 6.17
CA LEU A 94 5.84 -8.27 6.41
C LEU A 94 4.32 -8.44 6.24
N MET A 95 3.52 -7.62 6.91
CA MET A 95 2.06 -7.66 6.80
C MET A 95 1.58 -7.52 5.34
N VAL A 96 2.10 -6.51 4.63
CA VAL A 96 1.73 -6.23 3.24
C VAL A 96 2.18 -7.35 2.30
N SER A 97 3.34 -7.96 2.56
CA SER A 97 3.88 -9.12 1.84
C SER A 97 2.93 -10.31 1.92
N HIS A 98 2.44 -10.65 3.12
CA HIS A 98 1.45 -11.72 3.29
C HIS A 98 0.12 -11.41 2.60
N ILE A 99 -0.37 -10.16 2.68
CA ILE A 99 -1.64 -9.75 2.04
C ILE A 99 -1.54 -9.82 0.51
N ASN A 100 -0.44 -9.33 -0.07
CA ASN A 100 -0.26 -9.23 -1.51
C ASN A 100 0.31 -10.51 -2.16
N SER A 101 0.73 -11.49 -1.36
CA SER A 101 1.04 -12.84 -1.84
C SER A 101 -0.21 -13.74 -1.93
N GLN A 102 -1.34 -13.31 -1.35
CA GLN A 102 -2.58 -14.09 -1.43
C GLN A 102 -3.17 -14.07 -2.84
N SER A 103 -3.38 -15.26 -3.41
CA SER A 103 -4.08 -15.44 -4.68
C SER A 103 -5.50 -14.88 -4.62
N LYS A 104 -5.98 -14.35 -5.75
CA LYS A 104 -7.35 -13.89 -5.88
C LYS A 104 -8.03 -14.54 -7.07
N GLU A 105 -9.27 -14.96 -6.88
CA GLU A 105 -10.09 -15.56 -7.95
C GLU A 105 -10.26 -14.60 -9.13
N ASN A 106 -10.49 -13.32 -8.85
CA ASN A 106 -10.62 -12.28 -9.89
C ASN A 106 -9.32 -12.00 -10.65
N LEU A 107 -8.18 -12.57 -10.21
CA LEU A 107 -6.89 -12.54 -10.89
C LEU A 107 -6.51 -13.93 -11.45
N LYS A 108 -7.49 -14.80 -11.74
CA LYS A 108 -7.28 -16.16 -12.24
C LYS A 108 -6.31 -16.95 -11.35
N ALA A 109 -6.52 -16.88 -10.03
CA ALA A 109 -5.70 -17.51 -9.00
C ALA A 109 -4.25 -16.99 -8.87
N LYS A 110 -3.91 -15.89 -9.55
CA LYS A 110 -2.67 -15.15 -9.29
C LYS A 110 -2.81 -14.21 -8.10
N SER A 111 -1.71 -13.94 -7.43
CA SER A 111 -1.56 -12.94 -6.38
C SER A 111 -1.31 -11.55 -6.97
N PRO A 112 -1.59 -10.47 -6.22
CA PRO A 112 -1.19 -9.12 -6.60
C PRO A 112 0.29 -8.97 -6.95
N LEU A 113 1.20 -9.64 -6.21
CA LEU A 113 2.63 -9.59 -6.52
C LEU A 113 2.96 -10.30 -7.84
N GLU A 114 2.40 -11.49 -8.09
CA GLU A 114 2.58 -12.18 -9.37
C GLU A 114 2.04 -11.37 -10.56
N MET A 115 0.93 -10.64 -10.36
CA MET A 115 0.39 -9.75 -11.38
C MET A 115 1.26 -8.52 -11.60
N MET A 116 1.83 -7.96 -10.53
CA MET A 116 2.74 -6.82 -10.63
C MET A 116 4.02 -7.21 -11.37
N GLU A 117 4.64 -8.33 -11.00
CA GLU A 117 5.82 -8.89 -11.66
C GLU A 117 5.58 -9.09 -13.17
N PHE A 118 4.40 -9.57 -13.55
CA PHE A 118 4.03 -9.78 -14.94
C PHE A 118 3.80 -8.48 -15.72
N LEU A 119 3.14 -7.49 -15.11
CA LEU A 119 2.75 -6.24 -15.78
C LEU A 119 3.89 -5.22 -15.83
N ASN A 120 4.67 -5.12 -14.75
CA ASN A 120 5.78 -4.20 -14.61
C ASN A 120 6.84 -4.79 -13.67
N SER A 121 7.82 -5.48 -14.26
CA SER A 121 8.89 -6.15 -13.54
C SER A 121 9.82 -5.17 -12.79
N GLU A 122 10.02 -3.96 -13.33
CA GLU A 122 10.81 -2.92 -12.66
C GLU A 122 10.10 -2.44 -11.39
N LEU A 123 8.79 -2.19 -11.47
CA LEU A 123 7.96 -1.83 -10.30
C LEU A 123 8.01 -2.91 -9.23
N TYR A 124 7.86 -4.17 -9.63
CA TYR A 124 7.99 -5.30 -8.72
C TYR A 124 9.36 -5.32 -8.04
N LYS A 125 10.45 -5.19 -8.82
CA LYS A 125 11.82 -5.19 -8.31
C LYS A 125 12.05 -4.10 -7.25
N ARG A 126 11.56 -2.87 -7.48
CA ARG A 126 11.65 -1.77 -6.50
C ARG A 126 11.00 -2.10 -5.16
N PHE A 127 9.83 -2.74 -5.20
CA PHE A 127 9.17 -3.18 -3.96
C PHE A 127 9.92 -4.31 -3.26
N ILE A 128 10.50 -5.25 -4.01
CA ILE A 128 11.34 -6.31 -3.42
C ILE A 128 12.59 -5.73 -2.76
N GLU A 129 13.29 -4.80 -3.43
CA GLU A 129 14.46 -4.11 -2.87
C GLU A 129 14.14 -3.30 -1.62
N TYR A 130 12.92 -2.76 -1.52
CA TYR A 130 12.44 -2.07 -0.32
C TYR A 130 12.10 -3.03 0.86
N GLY A 131 11.99 -4.32 0.60
CA GLY A 131 11.71 -5.35 1.61
C GLY A 131 10.28 -5.90 1.59
N ILE A 132 9.55 -5.75 0.48
CA ILE A 132 8.36 -6.57 0.22
C ILE A 132 8.81 -7.96 -0.24
N GLU A 133 8.13 -9.00 0.22
CA GLU A 133 8.49 -10.38 -0.08
C GLU A 133 7.31 -11.13 -0.70
N LYS A 134 7.62 -12.01 -1.66
CA LYS A 134 6.67 -12.98 -2.17
C LYS A 134 6.65 -14.18 -1.23
N ILE A 135 5.51 -14.40 -0.58
CA ILE A 135 5.31 -15.47 0.38
C ILE A 135 4.67 -16.67 -0.31
N GLU A 136 5.22 -17.85 -0.07
CA GLU A 136 4.65 -19.10 -0.55
C GLU A 136 3.24 -19.33 -0.01
N ARG A 137 2.35 -19.89 -0.85
CA ARG A 137 0.91 -19.96 -0.55
C ARG A 137 0.59 -20.64 0.79
N ASN A 138 1.35 -21.68 1.15
CA ASN A 138 1.21 -22.43 2.40
C ASN A 138 1.78 -21.71 3.63
N GLN A 139 2.58 -20.66 3.45
CA GLN A 139 3.19 -19.86 4.50
C GLN A 139 2.43 -18.55 4.78
N ILE A 140 1.37 -18.26 4.02
CA ILE A 140 0.60 -17.03 4.18
C ILE A 140 -0.15 -17.03 5.50
N VAL A 141 0.09 -16.00 6.32
CA VAL A 141 -0.63 -15.76 7.57
C VAL A 141 -1.39 -14.43 7.49
N LEU A 142 -2.71 -14.49 7.62
CA LEU A 142 -3.59 -13.31 7.64
C LEU A 142 -4.28 -13.15 9.01
N LYS A 143 -3.56 -13.43 10.09
CA LYS A 143 -4.07 -13.42 11.46
C LYS A 143 -3.18 -12.56 12.36
N PRO A 144 -3.67 -12.10 13.51
CA PRO A 144 -2.94 -11.14 14.35
C PRO A 144 -1.60 -11.66 14.88
N TYR A 145 -1.44 -12.98 15.01
CA TYR A 145 -0.16 -13.57 15.45
C TYR A 145 0.97 -13.42 14.42
N LEU A 146 0.69 -12.96 13.19
CA LEU A 146 1.75 -12.63 12.23
C LEU A 146 2.76 -11.62 12.79
N LEU A 147 2.25 -10.64 13.54
CA LEU A 147 3.05 -9.51 14.03
C LEU A 147 3.69 -9.78 15.39
N LYS A 148 3.24 -10.83 16.09
CA LYS A 148 3.81 -11.24 17.38
C LYS A 148 5.24 -11.71 17.18
N ASP A 149 6.12 -11.32 18.09
CA ASP A 149 7.48 -11.83 18.09
C ASP A 149 7.46 -13.34 18.35
N LYS A 150 8.25 -14.08 17.56
CA LYS A 150 8.46 -15.50 17.79
C LYS A 150 9.19 -15.62 19.13
N LYS A 151 8.52 -16.21 20.12
CA LYS A 151 9.18 -16.65 21.36
C LYS A 151 10.21 -17.72 21.07
#